data_AF-A0A0B8P773-F1
#
_entry.id   AF-A0A0B8P773-F1
#
_cell.length_a   1.000
_cell.length_b   1.000
_cell.length_c   1.000
_cell.angle_alpha   90.00
_cell.angle_beta   90.00
_cell.angle_gamma   90.00
#
_symmetry.space_group_name_H-M   'P 1'
#
loop_
_entity.id
_entity.type
_entity.pdbx_description
1 polymer ?
#
loop_
_entity_poly.entity_id
_entity_poly.type
_entity_poly.pdbx_seq_one_letter_code
_entity_poly.pdbx_strand_id
1 'polypeptide(L)' 'MPLHGFEEENVALVKWPQGERFQPHSHFGGEEILVLSGEFQDEYGQYPQYSCYVALT' A
#
# COMPACT_ATOMS: atom_id res chain seq x y z
N MET A 1 5.16 -4.03 9.92
CA MET A 1 5.58 -5.39 10.33
C MET A 1 6.02 -6.14 9.09
N PRO A 2 7.31 -6.49 8.95
CA PRO A 2 7.78 -7.23 7.77
C PRO A 2 7.16 -8.63 7.73
N LEU A 3 6.77 -9.08 6.55
CA LEU A 3 6.16 -10.39 6.30
C LEU A 3 7.04 -11.26 5.40
N HIS A 4 7.66 -10.66 4.39
CA HIS A 4 8.53 -11.35 3.44
C HIS A 4 9.61 -10.41 2.90
N GLY A 5 10.74 -10.98 2.49
CA GLY A 5 11.80 -10.29 1.79
C GLY A 5 12.62 -11.29 0.98
N PHE A 6 12.68 -11.11 -0.34
CA PHE A 6 13.48 -11.91 -1.25
C PHE A 6 13.88 -11.09 -2.48
N GLU A 7 15.19 -10.95 -2.71
CA GLU A 7 15.74 -10.10 -3.78
C GLU A 7 15.17 -8.67 -3.74
N GLU A 8 14.41 -8.25 -4.76
CA GLU A 8 13.80 -6.92 -4.87
C GLU A 8 12.39 -6.87 -4.24
N GLU A 9 11.80 -8.01 -3.89
CA GLU A 9 10.47 -8.09 -3.28
C GLU A 9 10.53 -7.89 -1.76
N ASN A 10 9.72 -6.97 -1.26
CA ASN A 10 9.53 -6.73 0.17
C ASN A 10 8.03 -6.64 0.48
N VAL A 11 7.56 -7.42 1.45
CA VAL A 11 6.15 -7.43 1.86
C VAL A 11 6.07 -7.04 3.33
N ALA A 12 5.17 -6.12 3.65
CA ALA A 12 4.92 -5.68 5.01
C ALA A 12 3.42 -5.52 5.28
N LEU A 13 3.01 -5.82 6.50
CA LEU A 13 1.73 -5.40 7.04
C LEU A 13 1.90 -4.05 7.73
N VAL A 14 1.17 -3.05 7.25
CA VAL A 14 1.18 -1.69 7.78
C VAL A 14 -0.21 -1.36 8.31
N LYS A 15 -0.26 -0.71 9.47
CA LYS A 15 -1.50 -0.17 10.04
C LYS A 15 -1.38 1.34 10.08
N TRP A 16 -2.16 2.02 9.26
CA TRP A 16 -2.29 3.47 9.30
C TRP A 16 -3.42 3.88 10.26
N PRO A 17 -3.18 4.87 11.14
CA PRO A 17 -4.26 5.51 11.89
C PRO A 17 -5.28 6.18 10.98
N GLN A 18 -6.50 6.40 11.49
CA GLN A 18 -7.52 7.13 10.76
C GLN A 18 -7.06 8.56 10.47
N GLY A 19 -7.17 8.99 9.21
CA GLY A 19 -6.81 10.33 8.76
C GLY A 19 -5.31 10.57 8.60
N GLU A 20 -4.48 9.53 8.77
CA GLU A 20 -3.07 9.59 8.45
C GLU A 20 -2.89 9.84 6.95
N ARG A 21 -1.95 10.72 6.59
CA ARG A 21 -1.61 10.95 5.19
C ARG A 21 -0.50 10.02 4.79
N PHE A 22 -0.78 9.18 3.80
CA PHE A 22 0.25 8.40 3.13
C PHE A 22 1.30 9.35 2.56
N GLN A 23 2.57 9.10 2.87
CA GLN A 23 3.67 9.87 2.29
C GLN A 23 4.00 9.25 0.93
N PRO A 24 3.98 10.03 -0.16
CA PRO A 24 4.38 9.52 -1.46
C PRO A 24 5.83 9.05 -1.39
N HIS A 25 6.05 7.77 -1.68
CA HIS A 25 7.37 7.22 -1.94
C HIS A 25 7.30 6.42 -3.25
N SER A 26 8.42 6.39 -3.97
CA SER A 26 8.52 5.62 -5.21
C SER A 26 9.37 4.39 -4.94
N HIS A 27 8.83 3.21 -5.24
CA HIS A 27 9.56 1.96 -5.25
C HIS A 27 9.95 1.61 -6.68
N PHE A 28 11.26 1.43 -6.94
CA PHE A 28 11.71 0.95 -8.25
C PHE A 28 11.08 -0.43 -8.51
N GLY A 29 10.19 -0.52 -9.51
CA GLY A 29 9.41 -1.73 -9.81
C GLY A 29 7.92 -1.65 -9.48
N GLY A 30 7.46 -0.56 -8.84
CA GLY A 30 6.07 -0.36 -8.44
C GLY A 30 5.75 -0.81 -7.00
N GLU A 31 4.50 -0.61 -6.60
CA GLU A 31 3.96 -0.98 -5.28
C GLU A 31 2.57 -1.59 -5.44
N GLU A 32 2.28 -2.65 -4.70
CA GLU A 32 0.94 -3.22 -4.60
C GLU A 32 0.41 -3.09 -3.16
N ILE A 33 -0.83 -2.62 -3.02
CA ILE A 33 -1.50 -2.45 -1.73
C ILE A 33 -2.81 -3.24 -1.72
N LEU A 34 -2.92 -4.16 -0.77
CA LEU A 34 -4.16 -4.85 -0.43
C LEU A 34 -4.77 -4.28 0.86
N VAL A 35 -5.98 -3.73 0.76
CA VAL A 35 -6.67 -3.13 1.92
C VAL A 35 -7.34 -4.22 2.75
N LEU A 36 -6.76 -4.58 3.90
CA LEU A 36 -7.34 -5.60 4.79
C LEU A 36 -8.50 -5.07 5.63
N SER A 37 -8.50 -3.78 5.98
CA SER A 37 -9.55 -3.14 6.77
C SER A 37 -9.53 -1.63 6.59
N GLY A 38 -10.70 -0.99 6.57
CA GLY A 38 -10.84 0.45 6.36
C GLY A 38 -10.85 0.81 4.88
N GLU A 39 -10.23 1.93 4.54
CA GLU A 39 -10.17 2.47 3.18
C GLU A 39 -8.82 3.15 2.97
N PHE A 40 -8.23 2.94 1.81
CA PHE A 40 -7.04 3.65 1.33
C PHE A 40 -7.46 4.66 0.26
N GLN A 41 -6.83 5.83 0.19
CA GLN A 41 -7.16 6.86 -0.79
C GLN A 41 -5.89 7.52 -1.30
N ASP A 42 -5.85 7.82 -2.60
CA ASP A 42 -4.81 8.59 -3.28
C ASP A 42 -5.43 9.61 -4.25
N GLU A 43 -4.63 10.25 -5.12
CA GLU A 43 -5.13 11.17 -6.15
C GLU A 43 -6.00 10.52 -7.24
N TYR A 44 -6.00 9.20 -7.35
CA TYR A 44 -6.72 8.45 -8.40
C TYR A 44 -8.02 7.83 -7.91
N GLY A 45 -8.17 7.59 -6.60
CA GLY A 45 -9.44 7.10 -6.08
C GLY A 45 -9.46 6.67 -4.61
N GLN A 46 -10.50 5.92 -4.29
CA GLN A 46 -10.75 5.33 -2.98
C GLN A 46 -10.81 3.81 -3.12
N TYR A 47 -10.10 3.11 -2.27
CA TYR A 47 -9.90 1.67 -2.30
C TYR A 47 -10.46 1.07 -1.01
N PRO A 48 -11.72 0.61 -1.01
CA PRO A 48 -12.34 0.02 0.17
C PRO A 48 -11.74 -1.36 0.48
N GLN A 49 -12.12 -1.91 1.63
CA GLN A 49 -11.71 -3.24 2.07
C GLN A 49 -11.76 -4.30 0.95
N TYR A 50 -10.69 -5.09 0.85
CA TYR A 50 -10.44 -6.14 -0.14
C TYR A 50 -10.23 -5.65 -1.58
N SER A 51 -10.05 -4.35 -1.78
CA SER A 51 -9.55 -3.82 -3.06
C SER A 51 -8.03 -3.97 -3.16
N CYS A 52 -7.56 -4.21 -4.38
CA CYS A 52 -6.14 -4.19 -4.73
C CYS A 52 -5.84 -2.94 -5.54
N TYR A 53 -4.77 -2.25 -5.17
CA TYR A 53 -4.21 -1.11 -5.86
C TYR A 53 -2.80 -1.45 -6.34
N VAL A 54 -2.47 -1.05 -7.57
CA VAL A 54 -1.12 -1.22 -8.15
C VAL A 54 -0.63 0.16 -8.59
N ALA A 55 0.36 0.70 -7.88
CA ALA A 55 1.11 1.87 -8.30
C ALA A 55 2.26 1.41 -9.20
N LEU A 56 2.28 1.87 -10.45
CA LEU A 56 3.45 1.76 -11.30
C LEU A 56 4.27 3.04 -11.14
N THR A 57 5.55 2.92 -10.80
CA THR A 57 6.51 4.04 -10.81
C THR A 57 6.97 4.38 -12.21
#